data_AF-A0A2V9NB98-F1
#
_entry.id   AF-A0A2V9NB98-F1
#
_cell.length_a   1.000
_cell.length_b   1.000
_cell.length_c   1.000
_cell.angle_alpha   90.00
_cell.angle_beta   90.00
_cell.angle_gamma   90.00
#
_symmetry.space_group_name_H-M   'P 1'
#
loop_
_entity.id
_entity.type
_entity.pdbx_description
1 polymer ?
#
loop_
_entity_poly.entity_id
_entity_poly.type
_entity_poly.pdbx_seq_one_letter_code
_entity_poly.pdbx_strand_id
1 'polypeptide(L)'
;MAYVSSEISFPQDFQTNFLILLRWIHFVAGITWVGLLYFFNLVNVPFMKELDAATKGKVMPGLMLRALWWFRVAAVVTVLAGLTYWGSI
;
A
#
# COMPACT_ATOMS: atom_id res chain seq x y z
N MET A 1 -41.36 -13.75 21.77
CA MET A 1 -40.51 -12.97 20.85
C MET A 1 -39.06 -13.34 21.18
N ALA A 2 -38.44 -14.21 20.39
CA ALA A 2 -37.06 -14.62 20.65
C ALA A 2 -36.13 -13.50 20.15
N TYR A 3 -35.41 -12.87 21.07
CA TYR A 3 -34.33 -11.95 20.73
C TYR A 3 -33.18 -12.80 20.19
N VAL A 4 -32.90 -12.70 18.90
CA VAL A 4 -31.64 -13.19 18.35
C VAL A 4 -30.57 -12.24 18.86
N SER A 5 -29.88 -12.60 19.95
CA SER A 5 -28.62 -11.93 20.29
C SER A 5 -27.65 -12.20 19.15
N SER A 6 -27.13 -11.15 18.52
CA SER A 6 -26.03 -11.31 17.60
C SER A 6 -24.79 -11.70 18.42
N GLU A 7 -24.44 -12.98 18.43
CA GLU A 7 -23.20 -13.51 19.03
C GLU A 7 -21.95 -13.08 18.22
N ILE A 8 -21.82 -11.77 17.96
CA ILE A 8 -20.63 -11.19 17.33
C ILE A 8 -19.64 -10.91 18.45
N SER A 9 -18.72 -11.84 18.67
CA SER A 9 -17.59 -11.67 19.59
C SER A 9 -16.32 -11.34 18.81
N PHE A 10 -15.64 -10.27 19.19
CA PHE A 10 -14.29 -9.98 18.66
C PHE A 10 -13.26 -10.93 19.27
N PRO A 11 -12.23 -11.34 18.50
CA PRO A 11 -11.12 -12.13 19.02
C PRO A 11 -10.43 -11.40 20.18
N GLN A 12 -10.24 -12.08 21.30
CA GLN A 12 -9.54 -11.52 22.48
C GLN A 12 -8.08 -11.99 22.56
N ASP A 13 -7.70 -12.96 21.75
CA ASP A 13 -6.34 -13.49 21.75
C ASP A 13 -5.39 -12.60 20.94
N PHE A 14 -4.14 -12.52 21.41
CA PHE A 14 -3.12 -11.69 20.80
C PHE A 14 -2.80 -12.14 19.37
N GLN A 15 -2.69 -13.45 19.14
CA GLN A 15 -2.25 -14.00 17.85
C GLN A 15 -3.21 -13.64 16.72
N THR A 16 -4.51 -13.82 16.92
CA THR A 16 -5.53 -13.47 15.93
C THR A 16 -5.53 -11.97 15.64
N ASN A 17 -5.48 -11.13 16.69
CA ASN A 17 -5.41 -9.67 16.52
C ASN A 17 -4.13 -9.23 15.77
N PHE A 18 -2.99 -9.86 16.06
CA PHE A 18 -1.74 -9.62 15.37
C PHE A 18 -1.80 -10.01 13.88
N LEU A 19 -2.35 -11.17 13.56
CA LEU A 19 -2.56 -11.63 12.18
C LEU A 19 -3.50 -10.70 11.41
N ILE A 20 -4.58 -10.23 12.04
CA ILE A 20 -5.50 -9.24 11.45
C ILE A 20 -4.74 -7.95 11.12
N LEU A 21 -3.93 -7.43 12.05
CA LEU A 21 -3.12 -6.23 11.83
C LEU A 21 -2.15 -6.41 10.66
N LEU A 22 -1.36 -7.49 10.64
CA LEU A 22 -0.42 -7.77 9.56
C LEU A 22 -1.10 -7.85 8.19
N ARG A 23 -2.29 -8.46 8.12
CA ARG A 23 -3.08 -8.56 6.89
C ARG A 23 -3.47 -7.18 6.36
N TRP A 24 -3.99 -6.31 7.22
CA TRP A 24 -4.39 -4.97 6.80
C TRP A 24 -3.20 -4.08 6.43
N ILE A 25 -2.08 -4.19 7.16
CA ILE A 25 -0.83 -3.51 6.80
C ILE A 25 -0.37 -3.96 5.41
N HIS A 26 -0.36 -5.27 5.15
CA HIS A 26 0.01 -5.82 3.84
C HIS A 26 -0.90 -5.28 2.72
N PHE A 27 -2.21 -5.23 2.93
CA PHE A 27 -3.14 -4.72 1.93
C PHE A 27 -2.97 -3.23 1.65
N VAL A 28 -2.88 -2.39 2.68
CA VAL A 28 -2.72 -0.93 2.49
C VAL A 28 -1.38 -0.60 1.83
N ALA A 29 -0.30 -1.27 2.26
CA ALA A 29 1.01 -1.12 1.65
C ALA A 29 1.00 -1.62 0.20
N GLY A 30 0.34 -2.76 -0.08
CA GLY A 30 0.23 -3.34 -1.41
C GLY A 30 -0.55 -2.43 -2.37
N ILE A 31 -1.67 -1.86 -1.91
CA ILE A 31 -2.45 -0.87 -2.66
C ILE A 31 -1.58 0.35 -2.99
N THR A 32 -0.80 0.84 -2.03
CA THR A 32 0.09 1.99 -2.26
C THR A 32 1.20 1.64 -3.27
N TRP A 33 1.80 0.45 -3.15
CA TRP A 33 2.86 -0.02 -4.03
C TRP A 33 2.38 -0.17 -5.48
N VAL A 34 1.31 -0.93 -5.69
CA VAL A 34 0.74 -1.19 -7.02
C VAL A 34 0.06 0.07 -7.58
N GLY A 35 -0.59 0.87 -6.75
CA GLY A 35 -1.16 2.16 -7.15
C GLY A 35 -0.11 3.10 -7.72
N LEU A 36 1.08 3.17 -7.09
CA LEU A 36 2.20 3.95 -7.62
C LEU A 36 2.77 3.35 -8.92
N LEU A 37 2.76 2.03 -9.10
CA LEU A 37 3.12 1.41 -10.39
C LEU A 37 2.18 1.85 -11.50
N TYR A 38 0.87 1.83 -11.24
CA TYR A 38 -0.11 2.30 -12.22
C TYR A 38 0.06 3.78 -12.52
N PHE A 39 0.26 4.61 -11.50
CA PHE A 39 0.59 6.02 -11.71
C PHE A 39 1.82 6.21 -12.60
N PHE A 40 2.93 5.51 -12.32
CA PHE A 40 4.15 5.66 -13.12
C PHE A 40 3.97 5.25 -14.58
N ASN A 41 3.35 4.09 -14.80
CA ASN A 41 3.26 3.49 -16.13
C ASN A 41 2.15 4.11 -16.99
N LEU A 42 0.96 4.30 -16.40
CA LEU A 42 -0.24 4.70 -17.13
C LEU A 42 -0.40 6.22 -17.23
N VAL A 43 0.13 6.97 -16.26
CA VAL A 43 -0.11 8.43 -16.15
C VAL A 43 1.18 9.21 -16.35
N ASN A 44 2.19 8.97 -15.52
CA ASN A 44 3.39 9.81 -15.47
C ASN A 44 4.24 9.69 -16.75
N VAL A 45 4.46 8.47 -17.26
CA VAL A 45 5.27 8.27 -18.48
C VAL A 45 4.65 8.94 -19.72
N PRO A 46 3.34 8.76 -20.01
CA PRO A 46 2.68 9.51 -21.08
C PRO A 46 2.74 11.03 -20.86
N PHE A 47 2.37 11.51 -19.67
CA PHE A 47 2.35 12.94 -19.34
C PHE A 47 3.72 13.60 -19.53
N MET A 48 4.81 12.92 -19.17
CA MET A 48 6.18 13.41 -19.38
C MET A 48 6.54 13.69 -20.85
N LYS A 49 5.84 13.07 -21.82
CA LYS A 49 6.08 13.29 -23.26
C LYS A 49 5.41 14.57 -23.77
N GLU A 50 4.43 15.08 -23.05
CA GLU A 50 3.67 16.28 -23.41
C GLU A 50 4.34 17.56 -22.87
N LEU A 51 5.27 17.43 -21.92
CA LEU A 51 5.96 18.56 -21.28
C LEU A 51 7.19 19.00 -22.08
N ASP A 52 7.39 20.33 -22.17
CA ASP A 52 8.64 20.90 -22.65
C ASP A 52 9.79 20.69 -21.65
N ALA A 53 11.02 20.87 -22.11
CA ALA A 53 12.22 20.59 -21.33
C ALA A 53 12.34 21.44 -20.06
N ALA A 54 11.94 22.72 -20.10
CA ALA A 54 12.04 23.61 -18.94
C ALA A 54 11.02 23.22 -17.86
N THR A 55 9.78 22.92 -18.25
CA THR A 55 8.74 22.46 -17.30
C THR A 55 9.11 21.12 -16.67
N LYS A 56 9.60 20.17 -17.49
CA LYS A 56 10.04 18.85 -17.01
C LYS A 56 11.16 18.98 -15.98
N GLY A 57 12.14 19.85 -16.21
CA GLY A 57 13.24 20.10 -15.27
C GLY A 57 12.78 20.64 -13.92
N LYS A 58 11.69 21.42 -13.89
CA LYS A 58 11.14 22.01 -12.65
C LYS A 58 10.28 21.02 -11.85
N VAL A 59 9.46 20.23 -12.52
CA VAL A 59 8.44 19.38 -11.86
C VAL A 59 8.96 17.99 -11.51
N MET A 60 9.70 17.35 -12.43
CA MET A 60 10.04 15.93 -12.29
C MET A 60 10.91 15.60 -11.08
N PRO A 61 11.96 16.35 -10.73
CA PRO A 61 12.81 16.00 -9.59
C PRO A 61 12.02 15.94 -8.27
N GLY A 62 11.15 16.92 -8.05
CA GLY A 62 10.32 16.99 -6.84
C GLY A 62 9.25 15.90 -6.78
N LEU A 63 8.60 15.62 -7.92
CA LEU A 63 7.58 14.58 -8.03
C LEU A 63 8.18 13.17 -7.87
N MET A 64 9.22 12.86 -8.65
CA MET A 64 9.80 11.52 -8.72
C MET A 64 10.47 11.12 -7.41
N LEU A 65 11.21 12.01 -6.75
CA LEU A 65 11.90 11.67 -5.51
C LEU A 65 10.92 11.23 -4.42
N ARG A 66 9.80 11.94 -4.29
CA ARG A 66 8.74 11.62 -3.32
C ARG A 66 8.00 10.35 -3.70
N ALA A 67 7.59 10.23 -4.96
CA ALA A 67 6.84 9.07 -5.42
C ALA A 67 7.68 7.78 -5.34
N LEU A 68 8.96 7.82 -5.71
CA LEU A 68 9.87 6.67 -5.62
C LEU A 68 10.18 6.30 -4.17
N TRP A 69 10.25 7.27 -3.27
CA TRP A 69 10.42 6.97 -1.84
C TRP A 69 9.24 6.17 -1.29
N TRP A 70 8.02 6.65 -1.53
CA TRP A 70 6.80 5.92 -1.15
C TRP A 70 6.70 4.55 -1.82
N PHE A 71 7.02 4.46 -3.11
CA PHE A 71 7.03 3.20 -3.86
C PHE A 71 7.95 2.16 -3.21
N ARG A 72 9.17 2.55 -2.86
CA ARG A 72 10.16 1.66 -2.22
C ARG A 72 9.70 1.21 -0.85
N VAL A 73 9.30 2.14 0.01
CA VAL A 73 8.89 1.81 1.38
C VAL A 73 7.62 0.96 1.37
N ALA A 74 6.62 1.30 0.55
CA ALA A 74 5.40 0.51 0.40
C ALA A 74 5.70 -0.92 -0.08
N ALA A 75 6.60 -1.10 -1.05
CA ALA A 75 7.01 -2.42 -1.53
C ALA A 75 7.64 -3.25 -0.40
N VAL A 76 8.60 -2.68 0.33
CA VAL A 76 9.27 -3.37 1.45
C VAL A 76 8.28 -3.73 2.55
N VAL A 77 7.42 -2.80 2.97
CA VAL A 77 6.40 -3.05 3.99
C VAL A 77 5.43 -4.14 3.55
N THR A 78 4.99 -4.13 2.29
CA THR A 78 4.12 -5.17 1.74
C THR A 78 4.77 -6.54 1.86
N VAL A 79 6.00 -6.69 1.34
CA VAL A 79 6.69 -7.98 1.35
C VAL A 79 6.97 -8.46 2.77
N LEU A 80 7.50 -7.60 3.64
CA LEU A 80 7.80 -7.97 5.02
C LEU A 80 6.54 -8.36 5.80
N ALA A 81 5.46 -7.58 5.71
CA ALA A 81 4.20 -7.89 6.37
C ALA A 81 3.59 -9.21 5.86
N GLY A 82 3.74 -9.50 4.56
CA GLY A 82 3.26 -10.75 3.96
C GLY A 82 4.06 -11.96 4.43
N LEU A 83 5.39 -11.84 4.48
CA LEU A 83 6.27 -12.90 4.96
C LEU A 83 6.10 -13.16 6.46
N THR A 84 5.97 -12.12 7.29
CA THR A 84 5.71 -12.29 8.72
C THR A 84 4.33 -12.89 8.97
N TYR A 85 3.31 -12.48 8.21
CA TYR A 85 1.99 -13.11 8.27
C TYR A 85 2.08 -14.60 7.91
N TRP A 86 2.72 -14.95 6.78
CA TRP A 86 2.88 -16.34 6.35
C TRP A 86 3.66 -17.19 7.37
N GLY A 87 4.67 -16.63 8.02
CA GLY A 87 5.45 -17.33 9.04
C GLY A 87 4.78 -17.45 10.42
N SER A 88 3.61 -16.85 10.62
CA SER A 88 2.88 -16.84 11.91
C SER A 88 1.50 -17.51 11.87
N ILE A 89 1.13 -18.08 10.71
CA ILE A 89 -0.06 -18.93 10.52
C ILE A 89 0.27 -20.42 10.63
#